data_AF-A0A7Y8IJI0-F1
#
_entry.id   AF-A0A7Y8IJI0-F1
#
_cell.length_a   1.000
_cell.length_b   1.000
_cell.length_c   1.000
_cell.angle_alpha   90.00
_cell.angle_beta   90.00
_cell.angle_gamma   90.00
#
_symmetry.space_group_name_H-M   'P 1'
#
loop_
_entity.id
_entity.type
_entity.pdbx_description
1 polymer ?
#
loop_
_entity_poly.entity_id
_entity_poly.type
_entity_poly.pdbx_seq_one_letter_code
_entity_poly.pdbx_strand_id
1 'polypeptide(L)'
;MEQLFSRQDNEIAYIKQLAIKIKRGIEDIDYFIQNATDKVCPECKNICCINKHGRFNFEDLIYLHAIGAKIPEVDLSKNDKEPCHFLNEKGCSLHRSFRPSGCNWYFCDSLFDAMEPAVNYRDFDDKLKEIAESWIKMVEEFKKYICLNP
;
A
#
# COMPACT_ATOMS: atom_id res chain seq x y z
N MET A 1 6.23 8.93 -16.06
CA MET A 1 5.55 7.65 -15.71
C MET A 1 4.11 7.63 -16.22
N GLU A 2 3.32 8.69 -16.04
CA GLU A 2 1.96 8.82 -16.61
C GLU A 2 1.88 8.55 -18.12
N GLN A 3 2.73 9.21 -18.92
CA GLN A 3 2.82 8.99 -20.38
C GLN A 3 3.26 7.56 -20.77
N LEU A 4 4.01 6.88 -19.89
CA LEU A 4 4.43 5.50 -20.14
C LEU A 4 3.25 4.55 -19.95
N PHE A 5 2.47 4.74 -18.88
CA PHE A 5 1.26 3.96 -18.65
C PHE A 5 0.11 4.32 -19.60
N SER A 6 0.18 5.39 -20.40
CA SER A 6 -0.79 5.62 -21.48
C SER A 6 -0.51 4.83 -22.77
N ARG A 7 0.63 4.14 -22.88
CA ARG A 7 0.98 3.32 -24.05
C ARG A 7 0.06 2.09 -24.16
N GLN A 8 -0.12 1.61 -25.39
CA GLN A 8 -0.93 0.43 -25.71
C GLN A 8 -0.10 -0.85 -25.86
N ASP A 9 1.01 -0.95 -25.12
CA ASP A 9 1.89 -2.11 -25.15
C ASP A 9 1.31 -3.25 -24.30
N ASN A 10 1.49 -4.50 -24.75
CA ASN A 10 0.97 -5.67 -24.04
C ASN A 10 1.59 -5.82 -22.64
N GLU A 11 2.88 -5.51 -22.51
CA GLU A 11 3.62 -5.51 -21.26
C GLU A 11 3.06 -4.49 -20.27
N ILE A 12 2.75 -3.28 -20.75
CA ILE A 12 2.09 -2.25 -19.94
C ILE A 12 0.69 -2.70 -19.52
N ALA A 13 -0.08 -3.31 -20.43
CA ALA A 13 -1.39 -3.86 -20.10
C ALA A 13 -1.29 -4.94 -19.00
N TYR A 14 -0.28 -5.82 -19.06
CA TYR A 14 -0.06 -6.84 -18.04
C TYR A 14 0.34 -6.23 -16.68
N ILE A 15 1.24 -5.24 -16.66
CA ILE A 15 1.59 -4.51 -15.42
C ILE A 15 0.35 -3.86 -14.79
N LYS A 16 -0.53 -3.25 -15.60
CA LYS A 16 -1.80 -2.69 -15.12
C LYS A 16 -2.73 -3.76 -14.54
N GLN A 17 -2.81 -4.93 -15.16
CA GLN A 17 -3.61 -6.05 -14.64
C GLN A 17 -3.11 -6.50 -13.27
N LEU A 18 -1.79 -6.61 -13.09
CA LEU A 18 -1.18 -6.91 -11.78
C LEU A 18 -1.53 -5.82 -10.74
N ALA A 19 -1.40 -4.54 -11.12
CA ALA A 19 -1.75 -3.42 -10.25
C ALA A 19 -3.23 -3.42 -9.83
N ILE A 20 -4.15 -3.72 -10.76
CA ILE A 20 -5.58 -3.86 -10.47
C ILE A 20 -5.84 -5.05 -9.53
N LYS A 21 -5.14 -6.18 -9.72
CA LYS A 21 -5.23 -7.34 -8.83
C LYS A 21 -4.77 -6.97 -7.41
N ILE A 22 -3.65 -6.29 -7.28
CA ILE A 22 -3.12 -5.79 -5.99
C ILE A 22 -4.16 -4.88 -5.31
N LYS A 23 -4.68 -3.88 -6.04
CA LYS A 23 -5.68 -2.94 -5.51
C LYS A 23 -6.88 -3.67 -4.92
N ARG A 24 -7.44 -4.62 -5.67
CA ARG A 24 -8.58 -5.44 -5.25
C ARG A 24 -8.24 -6.30 -4.04
N GLY A 25 -7.09 -6.96 -4.03
CA GLY A 25 -6.66 -7.75 -2.89
C GLY A 25 -6.51 -6.91 -1.61
N ILE A 26 -5.93 -5.71 -1.71
CA ILE A 26 -5.82 -4.78 -0.58
C ILE A 26 -7.22 -4.36 -0.09
N GLU A 27 -8.15 -4.08 -1.00
CA GLU A 27 -9.55 -3.76 -0.68
C GLU A 27 -10.27 -4.92 0.01
N ASP A 28 -10.02 -6.16 -0.42
CA ASP A 28 -10.63 -7.36 0.15
C ASP A 28 -10.16 -7.65 1.59
N ILE A 29 -8.96 -7.22 1.96
CA ILE A 29 -8.42 -7.38 3.33
C ILE A 29 -8.57 -6.13 4.19
N ASP A 30 -8.98 -4.99 3.62
CA ASP A 30 -9.01 -3.71 4.32
C ASP A 30 -9.91 -3.75 5.55
N TYR A 31 -11.11 -4.33 5.43
CA TYR A 31 -12.06 -4.46 6.54
C TYR A 31 -11.49 -5.25 7.72
N PHE A 32 -10.73 -6.33 7.45
CA PHE A 32 -10.10 -7.13 8.50
C PHE A 32 -9.09 -6.30 9.29
N ILE A 33 -8.22 -5.57 8.59
CA ILE A 33 -7.22 -4.72 9.23
C ILE A 33 -7.90 -3.55 9.95
N GLN A 34 -8.92 -2.95 9.34
CA GLN A 34 -9.64 -1.80 9.90
C GLN A 34 -10.31 -2.16 11.23
N ASN A 35 -10.93 -3.33 11.32
CA ASN A 35 -11.52 -3.84 12.56
C ASN A 35 -10.52 -3.96 13.72
N ALA A 36 -9.26 -4.29 13.41
CA ALA A 36 -8.21 -4.36 14.42
C ALA A 36 -7.69 -2.96 14.76
N THR A 37 -7.46 -2.10 13.77
CA THR A 37 -6.99 -0.73 14.01
C THR A 37 -8.00 0.10 14.80
N ASP A 38 -9.30 -0.07 14.58
CA ASP A 38 -10.36 0.67 15.32
C ASP A 38 -10.36 0.34 16.82
N LYS A 39 -9.87 -0.84 17.20
CA LYS A 39 -9.78 -1.27 18.60
C LYS A 39 -8.45 -0.90 19.23
N VAL A 40 -7.37 -0.95 18.46
CA VAL A 40 -5.99 -0.82 18.98
C VAL A 40 -5.47 0.62 18.89
N CYS A 41 -5.67 1.28 17.76
CA CYS A 41 -5.02 2.55 17.47
C CYS A 41 -5.50 3.74 18.32
N PRO A 42 -6.80 3.90 18.66
CA PRO A 42 -7.26 5.03 19.46
C PRO A 42 -6.62 5.14 20.86
N GLU A 43 -6.26 4.01 21.46
CA GLU A 43 -5.66 3.93 22.80
C GLU A 43 -4.11 3.79 22.74
N CYS A 44 -3.52 3.86 21.54
CA CYS A 44 -2.11 3.57 21.33
C CYS A 44 -1.21 4.74 21.79
N LYS A 45 -0.33 4.48 22.75
CA LYS A 45 0.67 5.45 23.23
C LYS A 45 1.91 5.55 22.34
N ASN A 46 2.14 4.53 21.51
CA ASN A 46 3.31 4.42 20.63
C ASN A 46 2.87 4.49 19.16
N ILE A 47 2.57 5.70 18.70
CA ILE A 47 2.03 5.94 17.35
C ILE A 47 3.05 5.53 16.29
N CYS A 48 2.78 4.44 15.57
CA CYS A 48 3.62 3.95 14.48
C CYS A 48 3.38 4.66 13.13
N CYS A 49 2.29 5.44 13.04
CA CYS A 49 1.90 6.23 11.87
C CYS A 49 2.73 7.53 11.75
N ILE A 50 4.04 7.39 11.63
CA ILE A 50 4.99 8.50 11.48
C ILE A 50 5.22 8.87 10.01
N ASN A 51 5.70 10.08 9.76
CA ASN A 51 5.86 10.65 8.43
C ASN A 51 6.76 9.83 7.51
N LYS A 52 7.79 9.17 8.06
CA LYS A 52 8.68 8.28 7.30
C LYS A 52 7.92 7.22 6.49
N HIS A 53 6.88 6.62 7.09
CA HIS A 53 6.11 5.55 6.46
C HIS A 53 5.12 6.07 5.40
N GLY A 54 4.72 7.34 5.51
CA GLY A 54 3.79 7.98 4.58
C GLY A 54 4.40 8.43 3.25
N ARG A 55 5.71 8.23 3.03
CA ARG A 55 6.38 8.59 1.77
C ARG A 55 6.26 7.48 0.74
N PHE A 56 5.94 7.84 -0.49
CA PHE A 56 5.92 6.94 -1.64
C PHE A 56 7.33 6.68 -2.16
N ASN A 57 7.70 5.41 -2.31
CA ASN A 57 8.91 4.99 -3.01
C ASN A 57 8.64 4.82 -4.52
N PHE A 58 9.67 4.43 -5.27
CA PHE A 58 9.55 4.27 -6.71
C PHE A 58 8.55 3.16 -7.10
N GLU A 59 8.55 2.05 -6.38
CA GLU A 59 7.61 0.94 -6.56
C GLU A 59 6.15 1.36 -6.33
N ASP A 60 5.91 2.23 -5.36
CA ASP A 60 4.59 2.79 -5.10
C ASP A 60 4.12 3.68 -6.25
N LEU A 61 5.02 4.46 -6.84
CA LEU A 61 4.69 5.29 -8.00
C LEU A 61 4.35 4.43 -9.22
N ILE A 62 5.05 3.31 -9.44
CA ILE A 62 4.70 2.33 -10.48
C ILE A 62 3.27 1.87 -10.29
N TYR A 63 2.94 1.41 -9.07
CA TYR A 63 1.61 0.93 -8.73
C TYR A 63 0.52 2.00 -8.94
N LEU A 64 0.70 3.19 -8.37
CA LEU A 64 -0.30 4.27 -8.44
C LEU A 64 -0.54 4.73 -9.88
N HIS A 65 0.50 4.86 -10.69
CA HIS A 65 0.33 5.18 -12.11
C HIS A 65 -0.31 4.03 -12.91
N ALA A 66 0.01 2.77 -12.59
CA ALA A 66 -0.56 1.61 -13.26
C ALA A 66 -2.08 1.49 -13.01
N ILE A 67 -2.57 1.88 -11.83
CA ILE A 67 -4.02 1.94 -11.55
C ILE A 67 -4.69 3.25 -12.00
N GLY A 68 -3.93 4.19 -12.60
CA GLY A 68 -4.45 5.48 -13.04
C GLY A 68 -4.83 6.42 -11.88
N ALA A 69 -4.22 6.27 -10.71
CA ALA A 69 -4.49 7.12 -9.57
C ALA A 69 -3.81 8.49 -9.70
N LYS A 70 -4.45 9.53 -9.17
CA LYS A 70 -3.77 10.78 -8.85
C LYS A 70 -2.85 10.53 -7.65
N ILE A 71 -1.57 10.88 -7.78
CA ILE A 71 -0.61 10.75 -6.69
C ILE A 71 -1.01 11.71 -5.54
N PRO A 72 -1.18 11.21 -4.30
CA PRO A 72 -1.47 12.08 -3.17
C PRO A 72 -0.37 13.11 -2.93
N GLU A 73 -0.76 14.33 -2.57
CA GLU A 73 0.19 15.39 -2.23
C GLU A 73 0.87 15.06 -0.90
N VAL A 74 2.20 15.12 -0.90
CA VAL A 74 3.05 14.80 0.25
C VAL A 74 3.64 16.09 0.79
N ASP A 75 3.51 16.31 2.10
CA ASP A 75 4.21 17.39 2.79
C ASP A 75 5.66 16.99 3.07
N LEU A 76 6.58 17.47 2.22
CA LEU A 76 8.01 17.21 2.33
C LEU A 76 8.70 18.03 3.43
N SER A 77 8.01 19.00 4.04
CA SER A 77 8.58 19.82 5.11
C SER A 77 8.61 19.11 6.47
N LYS A 78 7.78 18.08 6.66
CA LYS A 78 7.73 17.29 7.88
C LYS A 78 8.92 16.35 8.05
N ASN A 79 9.41 16.29 9.28
CA ASN A 79 10.43 15.34 9.71
C ASN A 79 9.85 13.91 9.78
N ASP A 80 10.66 12.92 9.45
CA ASP A 80 10.39 11.49 9.48
C ASP A 80 9.70 10.98 10.74
N LYS A 81 10.00 11.57 11.91
CA LYS A 81 9.48 11.14 13.22
C LYS A 81 8.17 11.83 13.63
N GLU A 82 7.77 12.88 12.93
CA GLU A 82 6.50 13.55 13.22
C GLU A 82 5.31 12.69 12.81
N PRO A 83 4.10 12.95 13.33
CA PRO A 83 2.89 12.32 12.84
C PRO A 83 2.78 12.46 11.31
N CYS A 84 2.44 11.35 10.66
CA CYS A 84 2.28 11.31 9.21
C CYS A 84 1.34 12.42 8.73
N HIS A 85 1.66 13.08 7.61
CA HIS A 85 0.81 14.14 7.05
C HIS A 85 -0.59 13.66 6.62
N PHE A 86 -0.78 12.35 6.41
CA PHE A 86 -2.09 11.76 6.17
C PHE A 86 -2.83 11.37 7.46
N LEU A 87 -2.21 11.44 8.64
CA LEU A 87 -2.86 11.07 9.90
C LEU A 87 -3.72 12.23 10.42
N ASN A 88 -4.98 11.93 10.77
CA ASN A 88 -5.90 12.84 11.45
C ASN A 88 -6.59 12.13 12.63
N GLU A 89 -7.49 12.84 13.32
CA GLU A 89 -8.21 12.34 14.51
C GLU A 89 -9.05 11.09 14.26
N LYS A 90 -9.44 10.83 13.01
CA LYS A 90 -10.20 9.64 12.56
C LYS A 90 -9.30 8.56 11.95
N GLY A 91 -7.97 8.69 12.07
CA GLY A 91 -7.00 7.79 11.46
C GLY A 91 -6.44 8.34 10.15
N CYS A 92 -5.97 7.44 9.27
CA CYS A 92 -5.35 7.83 8.01
C CYS A 92 -6.41 8.34 7.01
N SER A 93 -6.18 9.51 6.42
CA SER A 93 -7.02 10.08 5.37
C SER A 93 -6.94 9.35 4.03
N LEU A 94 -5.90 8.53 3.82
CA LEU A 94 -5.77 7.70 2.64
C LEU A 94 -6.48 6.35 2.83
N HIS A 95 -7.29 6.01 1.83
CA HIS A 95 -7.78 4.65 1.65
C HIS A 95 -6.60 3.68 1.49
N ARG A 96 -6.68 2.48 2.07
CA ARG A 96 -5.53 1.56 2.19
C ARG A 96 -4.87 1.22 0.86
N SER A 97 -5.68 1.01 -0.19
CA SER A 97 -5.18 0.73 -1.54
C SER A 97 -4.43 1.89 -2.21
N PHE A 98 -4.37 3.08 -1.58
CA PHE A 98 -3.57 4.23 -2.02
C PHE A 98 -2.44 4.57 -1.04
N ARG A 99 -2.29 3.84 0.07
CA ARG A 99 -1.20 4.04 1.02
C ARG A 99 0.11 3.51 0.42
N PRO A 100 1.27 4.08 0.78
CA PRO A 100 2.57 3.53 0.39
C PRO A 100 2.72 2.07 0.84
N SER A 101 3.53 1.30 0.12
CA SER A 101 3.89 -0.08 0.46
C SER A 101 4.40 -0.22 1.90
N GLY A 102 5.18 0.75 2.38
CA GLY A 102 5.63 0.80 3.78
C GLY A 102 4.50 0.76 4.81
N CYS A 103 3.34 1.33 4.49
CA CYS A 103 2.14 1.29 5.35
C CYS A 103 1.29 0.04 5.16
N ASN A 104 1.39 -0.63 4.00
CA ASN A 104 0.63 -1.85 3.71
C ASN A 104 1.32 -3.12 4.22
N TRP A 105 2.65 -3.09 4.36
CA TRP A 105 3.46 -4.24 4.83
C TRP A 105 3.85 -4.17 6.30
N TYR A 106 3.54 -3.08 6.99
CA TYR A 106 3.89 -2.90 8.39
C TYR A 106 2.66 -3.10 9.31
N PHE A 107 2.80 -4.03 10.25
CA PHE A 107 1.88 -4.24 11.36
C PHE A 107 2.70 -4.18 12.66
N CYS A 108 2.30 -3.35 13.62
CA CYS A 108 2.97 -3.30 14.92
C CYS A 108 2.51 -4.47 15.81
N ASP A 109 3.29 -4.80 16.85
CA ASP A 109 3.01 -5.92 17.76
C ASP A 109 1.58 -5.85 18.34
N SER A 110 1.14 -4.67 18.80
CA SER A 110 -0.21 -4.50 19.34
C SER A 110 -1.32 -4.76 18.33
N LEU A 111 -1.07 -4.48 17.04
CA LEU A 111 -2.02 -4.76 15.98
C LEU A 111 -2.00 -6.26 15.63
N PHE A 112 -0.82 -6.87 15.63
CA PHE A 112 -0.64 -8.30 15.42
C PHE A 112 -1.34 -9.12 16.51
N ASP A 113 -1.13 -8.79 17.79
CA ASP A 113 -1.78 -9.41 18.95
C ASP A 113 -3.31 -9.38 18.86
N ALA A 114 -3.87 -8.34 18.23
CA ALA A 114 -5.31 -8.19 18.02
C ALA A 114 -5.82 -8.97 16.79
N MET A 115 -4.98 -9.16 15.77
CA MET A 115 -5.34 -9.80 14.50
C MET A 115 -5.17 -11.32 14.57
N GLU A 116 -4.08 -11.82 15.14
CA GLU A 116 -3.71 -13.24 15.13
C GLU A 116 -4.79 -14.18 15.70
N PRO A 117 -5.50 -13.84 16.80
CA PRO A 117 -6.55 -14.70 17.35
C PRO A 117 -7.85 -14.73 16.54
N ALA A 118 -8.00 -13.86 15.53
CA ALA A 118 -9.24 -13.75 14.77
C ALA A 118 -9.45 -14.97 13.85
N VAL A 119 -10.70 -15.44 13.75
CA VAL A 119 -11.05 -16.68 13.00
C VAL A 119 -10.62 -16.61 11.53
N ASN A 120 -10.67 -15.42 10.93
CA ASN A 120 -10.30 -15.18 9.53
C ASN A 120 -8.85 -14.70 9.34
N TYR A 121 -7.99 -14.80 10.36
CA TYR A 121 -6.59 -14.40 10.26
C TYR A 121 -5.83 -15.20 9.18
N ARG A 122 -6.10 -16.50 9.07
CA ARG A 122 -5.45 -17.35 8.05
C ARG A 122 -5.80 -16.91 6.63
N ASP A 123 -7.07 -16.63 6.37
CA ASP A 123 -7.52 -16.14 5.06
C ASP A 123 -6.91 -14.77 4.74
N PHE A 124 -6.76 -13.91 5.76
CA PHE A 124 -6.05 -12.65 5.64
C PHE A 124 -4.58 -12.84 5.27
N ASP A 125 -3.86 -13.72 5.98
CA ASP A 125 -2.43 -13.97 5.78
C ASP A 125 -2.16 -14.58 4.40
N ASP A 126 -2.99 -15.53 3.95
CA ASP A 126 -2.88 -16.11 2.62
C ASP A 126 -3.13 -15.07 1.52
N LYS A 127 -4.15 -14.22 1.66
CA LYS A 127 -4.37 -13.08 0.74
C LYS A 127 -3.23 -12.08 0.75
N LEU A 128 -2.68 -11.75 1.93
CA LEU A 128 -1.57 -10.81 2.05
C LEU A 128 -0.34 -11.30 1.28
N LYS A 129 -0.05 -12.61 1.33
CA LYS A 129 1.00 -13.24 0.53
C LYS A 129 0.75 -13.11 -0.96
N GLU A 130 -0.46 -13.41 -1.44
CA GLU A 130 -0.80 -13.29 -2.87
C GLU A 130 -0.65 -11.84 -3.39
N ILE A 131 -0.99 -10.85 -2.57
CA ILE A 131 -0.82 -9.44 -2.90
C ILE A 131 0.68 -9.11 -2.98
N ALA A 132 1.48 -9.55 -2.00
CA ALA A 132 2.92 -9.32 -1.99
C ALA A 132 3.63 -9.95 -3.20
N GLU A 133 3.26 -11.18 -3.57
CA GLU A 133 3.76 -11.84 -4.78
C GLU A 133 3.39 -11.06 -6.05
N SER A 134 2.14 -10.58 -6.13
CA SER A 134 1.68 -9.76 -7.25
C SER A 134 2.43 -8.42 -7.33
N TRP A 135 2.74 -7.81 -6.18
CA TRP A 135 3.53 -6.57 -6.08
C TRP A 135 4.95 -6.76 -6.62
N ILE A 136 5.65 -7.81 -6.15
CA ILE A 136 6.99 -8.14 -6.63
C ILE A 136 6.97 -8.35 -8.15
N LYS A 137 6.00 -9.14 -8.63
CA LYS A 137 5.85 -9.42 -10.06
C LYS A 137 5.62 -8.15 -10.88
N MET A 138 4.76 -7.25 -10.42
CA MET A 138 4.49 -5.97 -11.09
C MET A 138 5.78 -5.14 -11.22
N VAL A 139 6.56 -5.03 -10.15
CA VAL A 139 7.82 -4.27 -10.14
C VAL A 139 8.85 -4.91 -11.09
N GLU A 140 8.98 -6.23 -11.09
CA GLU A 140 9.89 -6.95 -11.99
C GLU A 140 9.53 -6.74 -13.46
N GLU A 141 8.26 -6.87 -13.82
CA GLU A 141 7.81 -6.68 -15.20
C GLU A 141 8.00 -5.22 -15.66
N PHE A 142 7.76 -4.26 -14.78
CA PHE A 142 8.07 -2.86 -15.08
C PHE A 142 9.57 -2.64 -15.32
N LYS A 143 10.43 -3.19 -14.46
CA LYS A 143 11.90 -3.11 -14.62
C LYS A 143 12.37 -3.75 -15.92
N LYS A 144 11.80 -4.90 -16.32
CA LYS A 144 12.10 -5.52 -17.62
C LYS A 144 11.68 -4.62 -18.78
N TYR A 145 10.46 -4.06 -18.72
CA TYR A 145 9.94 -3.20 -19.78
C TYR A 145 10.83 -1.98 -20.03
N ILE A 146 11.24 -1.26 -18.97
CA ILE A 146 12.10 -0.06 -19.11
C ILE A 146 13.51 -0.41 -19.61
N CYS A 147 14.05 -1.58 -19.25
CA CYS A 147 15.35 -2.02 -19.76
C CYS A 147 15.31 -2.37 -21.25
N LEU A 148 14.18 -2.91 -21.73
CA LEU A 148 13.99 -3.25 -23.14
C LEU A 148 13.54 -2.05 -24.00
N ASN A 149 13.04 -0.98 -23.36
CA ASN A 149 12.50 0.22 -24.00
C ASN A 149 13.03 1.49 -23.29
N PRO A 150 14.34 1.80 -23.44
CA PRO A 150 14.97 2.93 -22.77
C PRO A 150 14.43 4.31 -23.19
#